data_AF-A0A166B3V7-F1
#
_entry.id   AF-A0A166B3V7-F1
#
_cell.length_a   1.000
_cell.length_b   1.000
_cell.length_c   1.000
_cell.angle_alpha   90.00
_cell.angle_beta   90.00
_cell.angle_gamma   90.00
#
_symmetry.space_group_name_H-M   'P 1'
#
loop_
_entity.id
_entity.type
_entity.pdbx_description
1 polymer ?
#
loop_
_entity_poly.entity_id
_entity_poly.type
_entity_poly.pdbx_seq_one_letter_code
_entity_poly.pdbx_strand_id
1 'polypeptide(L)'
;SIYPTITFNGGPQTATWEHADPGNNPGTPCLVHSAGNYDPKVSARFVFHDLLLYVDFPPNRTIALSSASVRHSNTVLRPGETRCSIALYMTGSLIRYAAYG
;
A
#
# COMPACT_ATOMS: atom_id res chain seq x y z
N SER A 1 -14.35 -8.76 -4.45
CA SER A 1 -12.98 -8.83 -3.92
C SER A 1 -12.87 -10.04 -3.01
N ILE A 2 -11.70 -10.67 -2.92
CA ILE A 2 -11.41 -11.70 -1.90
C ILE A 2 -10.97 -11.10 -0.55
N TYR A 3 -10.62 -9.81 -0.54
CA TYR A 3 -10.28 -9.09 0.69
C TYR A 3 -11.54 -8.56 1.38
N PRO A 4 -11.66 -8.72 2.70
CA PRO A 4 -12.81 -8.28 3.49
C PRO A 4 -12.80 -6.77 3.76
N THR A 5 -11.68 -6.08 3.54
CA THR A 5 -11.53 -4.66 3.86
C THR A 5 -10.87 -3.91 2.71
N ILE A 6 -11.30 -2.65 2.53
CA ILE A 6 -10.82 -1.75 1.50
C ILE A 6 -10.69 -0.32 2.06
N THR A 7 -9.63 0.38 1.68
CA THR A 7 -9.43 1.81 1.97
C THR A 7 -9.17 2.56 0.66
N PHE A 8 -9.87 3.68 0.47
CA PHE A 8 -9.66 4.59 -0.65
C PHE A 8 -8.84 5.80 -0.18
N ASN A 9 -7.66 5.96 -0.74
CA ASN A 9 -6.83 7.15 -0.54
C ASN A 9 -7.11 8.11 -1.70
N GLY A 10 -7.89 9.15 -1.43
CA GLY A 10 -8.54 10.00 -2.45
C GLY A 10 -7.64 10.89 -3.30
N GLY A 11 -6.34 11.01 -2.98
CA GLY A 11 -5.44 11.91 -3.70
C GLY A 11 -5.69 13.40 -3.41
N PRO A 12 -5.30 14.31 -4.31
CA PRO A 12 -4.59 14.07 -5.56
C PRO A 12 -3.10 13.79 -5.36
N GLN A 13 -2.54 13.92 -4.15
CA GLN A 13 -1.12 13.68 -3.89
C GLN A 13 -0.92 12.67 -2.76
N THR A 14 -1.63 11.53 -2.84
CA THR A 14 -1.54 10.48 -1.83
C THR A 14 -0.07 10.10 -1.63
N ALA A 15 0.44 10.23 -0.41
CA ALA A 15 1.77 9.81 0.01
C ALA A 15 1.69 9.37 1.48
N THR A 16 2.70 8.66 1.96
CA THR A 16 2.72 8.11 3.31
C THR A 16 4.09 8.31 3.94
N TRP A 17 4.10 8.46 5.26
CA TRP A 17 5.30 8.32 6.06
C TRP A 17 5.67 6.84 6.17
N GLU A 18 6.88 6.54 6.62
CA GLU A 18 7.26 5.17 6.98
C GLU A 18 6.29 4.61 8.03
N HIS A 19 5.71 3.44 7.74
CA HIS A 19 4.83 2.72 8.66
C HIS A 19 4.80 1.22 8.34
N ALA A 20 4.21 0.45 9.24
CA ALA A 20 3.67 -0.87 8.97
C ALA A 20 2.19 -0.86 9.41
N ASP A 21 1.43 -1.86 8.98
CA ASP A 21 0.03 -2.05 9.36
C ASP A 21 -0.12 -3.25 10.30
N PRO A 22 0.34 -3.17 11.57
CA PRO A 22 0.40 -4.33 12.47
C PRO A 22 -0.98 -4.94 12.80
N GLY A 23 -2.07 -4.23 12.50
CA GLY A 23 -3.43 -4.75 12.64
C GLY A 23 -3.86 -5.73 11.53
N ASN A 24 -3.09 -5.83 10.44
CA ASN A 24 -3.37 -6.73 9.33
C ASN A 24 -2.82 -8.14 9.58
N ASN A 25 -3.37 -9.13 8.89
CA ASN A 25 -2.84 -10.49 8.92
C ASN A 25 -1.54 -10.57 8.09
N PRO A 26 -0.38 -10.90 8.68
CA PRO A 26 0.88 -10.96 7.95
C PRO A 26 0.91 -12.08 6.89
N GLY A 27 0.11 -13.14 7.09
CA GLY A 27 0.00 -14.27 6.16
C GLY A 27 -0.87 -14.00 4.92
N THR A 28 -1.63 -12.89 4.91
CA THR A 28 -2.43 -12.46 3.75
C THR A 28 -1.86 -11.14 3.25
N PRO A 29 -1.04 -11.14 2.18
CA PRO A 29 -0.48 -9.89 1.63
C PRO A 29 -1.56 -8.86 1.37
N CYS A 30 -1.33 -7.58 1.66
CA CYS A 30 -2.22 -6.51 1.25
C CYS A 30 -1.97 -6.16 -0.22
N LEU A 31 -3.01 -5.74 -0.92
CA LEU A 31 -2.89 -5.22 -2.28
C LEU A 31 -3.05 -3.71 -2.27
N VAL A 32 -2.07 -2.99 -2.79
CA VAL A 32 -2.14 -1.55 -3.00
C VAL A 32 -2.17 -1.28 -4.49
N HIS A 33 -3.28 -0.76 -5.00
CA HIS A 33 -3.42 -0.29 -6.36
C HIS A 33 -3.22 1.21 -6.41
N SER A 34 -2.32 1.71 -7.26
CA SER A 34 -2.18 3.14 -7.51
C SER A 34 -2.76 3.52 -8.86
N ALA A 35 -3.48 4.62 -8.91
CA ALA A 35 -3.96 5.26 -10.13
C ALA A 35 -3.62 6.75 -10.13
N GLY A 36 -3.71 7.38 -11.30
CA GLY A 36 -3.41 8.81 -11.49
C GLY A 36 -2.46 9.06 -12.67
N ASN A 37 -1.89 10.25 -12.72
CA ASN A 37 -0.99 10.70 -13.78
C ASN A 37 0.31 11.26 -13.18
N TYR A 38 1.40 10.51 -13.32
CA TYR A 38 2.73 10.86 -12.82
C TYR A 38 3.82 10.04 -13.52
N ASP A 39 5.07 10.53 -13.48
CA ASP A 39 6.23 9.80 -13.98
C ASP A 39 6.93 9.03 -12.84
N PRO A 40 6.81 7.68 -12.79
CA PRO A 40 7.39 6.87 -11.73
C PRO A 40 8.92 6.83 -11.74
N LYS A 41 9.57 7.27 -12.83
CA LYS A 41 11.04 7.38 -12.89
C LYS A 41 11.53 8.66 -12.23
N VAL A 42 10.67 9.65 -12.00
CA VAL A 42 11.04 10.93 -11.38
C VAL A 42 10.50 11.05 -9.97
N SER A 43 9.28 10.58 -9.71
CA SER A 43 8.63 10.60 -8.39
C SER A 43 7.98 9.24 -8.08
N ALA A 44 7.10 9.19 -7.09
CA ALA A 44 6.26 8.02 -6.82
C ALA A 44 7.00 6.71 -6.48
N ARG A 45 8.14 6.78 -5.81
CA ARG A 45 8.84 5.58 -5.34
C ARG A 45 8.02 4.89 -4.25
N PHE A 46 7.97 3.57 -4.30
CA PHE A 46 7.48 2.73 -3.21
C PHE A 46 8.69 2.14 -2.49
N VAL A 47 8.79 2.39 -1.19
CA VAL A 47 9.98 2.07 -0.39
C VAL A 47 9.65 0.93 0.55
N PHE A 48 10.53 -0.06 0.60
CA PHE A 48 10.54 -1.17 1.56
C PHE A 48 11.74 -0.98 2.50
N HIS A 49 11.50 -0.34 3.64
CA HIS A 49 12.57 0.14 4.53
C HIS A 49 13.38 -1.02 5.12
N ASP A 50 12.71 -2.10 5.53
CA ASP A 50 13.39 -3.29 6.09
C ASP A 50 14.25 -4.04 5.07
N LEU A 51 13.95 -3.86 3.77
CA LEU A 51 14.65 -4.53 2.68
C LEU A 51 15.71 -3.66 2.03
N LEU A 52 15.87 -2.41 2.48
CA LEU A 52 16.73 -1.39 1.85
C LEU A 52 16.49 -1.29 0.34
N LEU A 53 15.22 -1.43 -0.06
CA LEU A 53 14.80 -1.52 -1.45
C LEU A 53 13.76 -0.45 -1.72
N TYR A 54 13.85 0.20 -2.87
CA TYR A 54 12.74 0.94 -3.44
C TYR A 54 12.48 0.49 -4.86
N VAL A 55 11.25 0.71 -5.32
CA VAL A 55 10.85 0.47 -6.71
C VAL A 55 10.12 1.69 -7.26
N ASP A 56 10.26 1.89 -8.57
CA ASP A 56 9.47 2.86 -9.32
C ASP A 56 8.09 2.26 -9.45
N PHE A 57 7.09 2.87 -8.80
CA PHE A 57 5.75 2.31 -8.77
C PHE A 57 4.88 3.00 -9.81
N PRO A 58 4.59 2.38 -10.97
CA PRO A 58 3.93 3.06 -12.08
C PRO A 58 2.45 3.32 -11.81
N PRO A 59 1.85 4.31 -12.47
CA PRO A 59 0.40 4.50 -12.41
C PRO A 59 -0.33 3.29 -12.98
N ASN A 60 -1.51 3.01 -12.42
CA ASN A 60 -2.38 1.88 -12.79
C ASN A 60 -1.69 0.51 -12.61
N ARG A 61 -0.95 0.37 -11.49
CA ARG A 61 -0.30 -0.88 -11.10
C ARG A 61 -0.68 -1.23 -9.66
N THR A 62 -0.58 -2.53 -9.37
CA THR A 62 -0.86 -3.10 -8.06
C THR A 62 0.39 -3.76 -7.52
N ILE A 63 0.66 -3.55 -6.24
CA ILE A 63 1.70 -4.26 -5.51
C ILE A 63 1.06 -5.11 -4.41
N ALA A 64 1.60 -6.31 -4.22
CA ALA A 64 1.27 -7.18 -3.10
C ALA A 64 2.41 -7.12 -2.08
N LEU A 65 2.09 -6.83 -0.82
CA LEU A 65 3.09 -6.80 0.26
C LEU A 65 2.49 -7.28 1.57
N SER A 66 3.28 -7.94 2.42
CA SER A 66 2.88 -8.19 3.80
C SER A 66 3.01 -6.89 4.60
N SER A 67 1.96 -6.07 4.57
CA SER A 67 2.00 -4.72 5.13
C SER A 67 2.09 -4.71 6.67
N ALA A 68 1.68 -5.81 7.31
CA ALA A 68 1.87 -6.05 8.74
C ALA A 68 3.32 -6.38 9.14
N SER A 69 4.14 -6.88 8.21
CA SER A 69 5.49 -7.38 8.51
C SER A 69 6.62 -6.57 7.88
N VAL A 70 6.34 -5.74 6.87
CA VAL A 70 7.36 -4.95 6.17
C VAL A 70 7.02 -3.48 6.29
N ARG A 71 7.92 -2.70 6.90
CA ARG A 71 7.83 -1.24 6.92
C ARG A 71 7.96 -0.69 5.52
N HIS A 72 7.00 0.14 5.14
CA HIS A 72 6.88 0.66 3.80
C HIS A 72 6.39 2.11 3.79
N SER A 73 6.58 2.76 2.65
CA SER A 73 5.99 4.07 2.35
C SER A 73 5.94 4.33 0.86
N ASN A 74 5.22 5.39 0.46
CA ASN A 74 5.28 5.93 -0.89
C ASN A 74 5.64 7.41 -0.86
N THR A 75 6.65 7.79 -1.66
CA THR A 75 7.19 9.16 -1.65
C THR A 75 6.20 10.15 -2.25
N VAL A 76 6.34 11.43 -1.91
CA VAL A 76 5.56 12.51 -2.53
C VAL A 76 5.73 12.54 -4.06
N LEU A 77 4.73 13.08 -4.74
CA LEU A 77 4.77 13.37 -6.17
C LEU A 77 5.34 14.77 -6.43
N ARG A 78 5.69 15.07 -7.69
CA ARG A 78 6.03 16.44 -8.11
C ARG A 78 4.77 17.32 -8.14
N PRO A 79 4.92 18.65 -8.07
CA PRO A 79 3.82 19.56 -8.32
C PRO A 79 3.17 19.29 -9.69
N GLY A 80 1.84 19.24 -9.73
CA GLY A 80 1.05 18.98 -10.94
C GLY A 80 0.78 17.50 -11.26
N GLU A 81 1.49 16.57 -10.61
CA GLU A 81 1.22 15.13 -10.72
C GLU A 81 0.08 14.71 -9.78
N THR A 82 -0.65 13.65 -10.18
CA THR A 82 -1.79 13.14 -9.41
C THR A 82 -1.66 11.65 -9.08
N ARG A 83 -1.94 11.27 -7.84
CA ARG A 83 -2.04 9.89 -7.37
C ARG A 83 -3.16 9.74 -6.35
N CYS A 84 -4.07 8.82 -6.66
CA CYS A 84 -4.93 8.15 -5.71
C CYS A 84 -4.50 6.69 -5.56
N SER A 85 -4.97 6.04 -4.51
CA SER A 85 -4.72 4.60 -4.35
C SER A 85 -5.85 3.91 -3.62
N ILE A 86 -5.94 2.60 -3.82
CA ILE A 86 -6.85 1.72 -3.09
C ILE A 86 -6.00 0.66 -2.39
N ALA A 87 -6.21 0.45 -1.10
CA ALA A 87 -5.61 -0.63 -0.34
C ALA A 87 -6.67 -1.68 0.00
N LEU A 88 -6.40 -2.94 -0.31
CA LEU A 88 -7.22 -4.10 0.02
C LEU A 88 -6.45 -4.95 1.02
N TYR A 89 -7.06 -5.28 2.15
CA TYR A 89 -6.36 -5.96 3.23
C TYR A 89 -7.32 -6.82 4.06
N MET A 90 -6.73 -7.67 4.89
CA MET A 90 -7.41 -8.55 5.82
C MET A 90 -6.89 -8.27 7.21
N THR A 91 -7.78 -7.87 8.13
CA THR A 91 -7.39 -7.63 9.52
C THR A 91 -7.05 -8.94 10.22
N GLY A 92 -6.02 -8.93 11.07
CA GLY A 92 -5.66 -10.09 11.89
C GLY A 92 -6.76 -10.46 12.89
N SER A 93 -7.57 -9.49 13.32
CA SER A 93 -8.73 -9.73 14.19
C SER A 93 -9.79 -10.60 13.54
N LEU A 94 -10.03 -10.46 12.22
CA LEU A 94 -10.99 -11.30 11.51
C LEU A 94 -10.51 -12.76 11.42
N ILE A 95 -9.22 -12.97 11.15
CA ILE A 95 -8.61 -14.31 11.16
C ILE A 95 -8.74 -14.95 12.54
N ARG A 96 -8.44 -14.19 13.61
CA ARG A 96 -8.60 -14.67 14.97
C ARG A 96 -10.04 -15.04 15.31
N TYR A 97 -11.01 -14.25 14.85
CA TYR A 97 -12.43 -14.54 15.06
C TYR A 97 -12.84 -15.83 14.36
N ALA A 98 -12.44 -16.02 13.09
CA ALA A 98 -12.74 -17.24 12.35
C ALA A 98 -12.11 -18.49 12.98
N ALA A 99 -10.96 -18.36 13.64
CA ALA A 99 -10.28 -19.45 14.35
C ALA A 99 -10.82 -19.73 15.76
N TYR A 100 -11.65 -18.83 16.32
CA TYR A 100 -12.10 -18.91 17.71
C TYR A 100 -13.04 -20.09 17.99
N GLY A 101 -13.79 -20.55 16.97
CA GLY A 101 -14.79 -21.61 17.12
C GLY A 101 -16.10 -21.10 17.70
#